data_AF-A0AAW9DID8-F1
#
_entry.id   AF-A0AAW9DID8-F1
#
_cell.length_a   1.000
_cell.length_b   1.000
_cell.length_c   1.000
_cell.angle_alpha   90.00
_cell.angle_beta   90.00
_cell.angle_gamma   90.00
#
_symmetry.space_group_name_H-M   'P 1'
#
loop_
_entity.id
_entity.type
_entity.pdbx_description
1 polymer ?
#
loop_
_entity_poly.entity_id
_entity_poly.type
_entity_poly.pdbx_seq_one_letter_code
_entity_poly.pdbx_strand_id
1 'polypeptide(L)'
;MVSKKDTVLQSYLLQSLNMALGALMQGETSYTNSFNITIEESGFTFVPRLPCAYILDDVLYNKIFLIASASLFPRYTLLKQSTTYFIPLKTDD
;
A
#
# COMPACT_ATOMS: atom_id res chain seq x y z
N MET A 1 8.64 -2.40 -18.27
CA MET A 1 8.79 -3.81 -17.83
C MET A 1 9.19 -3.76 -16.36
N VAL A 2 8.42 -4.39 -15.48
CA VAL A 2 8.70 -4.43 -14.03
C VAL A 2 9.97 -5.25 -13.80
N SER A 3 10.97 -4.71 -13.10
CA SER A 3 12.21 -5.44 -12.83
C SER A 3 11.94 -6.55 -11.82
N LYS A 4 12.66 -7.68 -11.91
CA LYS A 4 12.56 -8.78 -10.94
C LYS A 4 12.76 -8.31 -9.50
N LYS A 5 13.55 -7.25 -9.31
CA LYS A 5 13.76 -6.59 -8.02
C LYS A 5 12.48 -5.92 -7.49
N ASP A 6 11.72 -5.29 -8.37
CA ASP A 6 10.49 -4.58 -8.04
C ASP A 6 9.38 -5.56 -7.64
N THR A 7 9.30 -6.72 -8.30
CA THR A 7 8.36 -7.79 -7.91
C THR A 7 8.63 -8.31 -6.51
N VAL A 8 9.90 -8.50 -6.14
CA VAL A 8 10.27 -8.94 -4.78
C VAL A 8 9.95 -7.85 -3.75
N LEU A 9 10.25 -6.59 -4.07
CA LEU A 9 9.94 -5.45 -3.21
C LEU A 9 8.43 -5.29 -3.00
N GLN A 10 7.65 -5.43 -4.06
CA GLN A 10 6.19 -5.39 -4.02
C GLN A 10 5.64 -6.49 -3.11
N SER A 11 6.06 -7.74 -3.31
CA SER A 11 5.61 -8.86 -2.47
C SER A 11 5.98 -8.66 -0.99
N TYR A 12 7.19 -8.17 -0.72
CA TYR A 12 7.63 -7.87 0.64
C TYR A 12 6.76 -6.81 1.31
N LEU A 13 6.58 -5.65 0.65
CA LEU A 13 5.80 -4.55 1.19
C LEU A 13 4.31 -4.93 1.33
N LEU A 14 3.75 -5.67 0.37
CA LEU A 14 2.39 -6.18 0.44
C LEU A 14 2.21 -7.11 1.64
N GLN A 15 3.17 -7.99 1.91
CA GLN A 15 3.15 -8.87 3.07
C GLN A 15 3.21 -8.07 4.39
N SER A 16 4.09 -7.07 4.47
CA SER A 16 4.17 -6.19 5.65
C SER A 16 2.87 -5.45 5.92
N LEU A 17 2.24 -4.93 4.86
CA LEU A 17 0.93 -4.26 4.95
C LEU A 17 -0.15 -5.24 5.39
N ASN A 18 -0.23 -6.44 4.82
CA ASN A 18 -1.20 -7.46 5.23
C ASN A 18 -1.09 -7.81 6.72
N MET A 19 0.12 -7.98 7.24
CA MET A 19 0.33 -8.32 8.65
C MET A 19 -0.08 -7.19 9.59
N ALA A 20 0.27 -5.94 9.26
CA ALA A 20 0.03 -4.80 10.13
C ALA A 20 -1.39 -4.25 10.01
N LEU A 21 -1.96 -4.24 8.81
CA LEU A 21 -3.32 -3.75 8.57
C LEU A 21 -4.40 -4.80 8.89
N GLY A 22 -4.13 -6.10 8.73
CA GLY A 22 -5.12 -7.15 8.97
C GLY A 22 -5.72 -7.13 10.38
N ALA A 23 -4.92 -6.75 11.40
CA ALA A 23 -5.38 -6.57 12.78
C ALA A 23 -6.29 -5.34 12.99
N LEU A 24 -6.14 -4.32 12.14
CA LEU A 24 -6.89 -3.06 12.22
C LEU A 24 -8.16 -3.09 11.34
N MET A 25 -8.20 -3.94 10.32
CA MET A 25 -9.17 -3.86 9.22
C MET A 25 -10.14 -5.03 9.19
N GLN A 26 -10.50 -5.59 10.36
CA GLN A 26 -11.47 -6.69 10.47
C GLN A 26 -11.17 -7.90 9.55
N GLY A 27 -9.90 -8.15 9.24
CA GLY A 27 -9.49 -9.24 8.35
C GLY A 27 -9.45 -8.92 6.86
N GLU A 28 -9.67 -7.67 6.44
CA GLU A 28 -9.41 -7.26 5.06
C GLU A 28 -7.92 -7.32 4.73
N THR A 29 -7.58 -8.10 3.71
CA THR A 29 -6.20 -8.32 3.25
C THR A 29 -6.16 -8.32 1.73
N SER A 30 -4.96 -8.32 1.16
CA SER A 30 -4.81 -8.55 -0.28
C SER A 30 -5.24 -9.97 -0.70
N TYR A 31 -5.27 -10.95 0.21
CA TYR A 31 -5.72 -12.32 -0.07
C TYR A 31 -7.23 -12.40 -0.26
N THR A 32 -7.99 -11.53 0.42
CA THR A 32 -9.43 -11.34 0.24
C THR A 32 -9.75 -10.37 -0.90
N ASN A 33 -8.75 -9.98 -1.71
CA ASN A 33 -8.87 -9.00 -2.78
C ASN A 33 -9.36 -7.62 -2.30
N SER A 34 -9.13 -7.27 -1.02
CA SER A 34 -9.60 -6.01 -0.45
C SER A 34 -8.74 -4.82 -0.88
N PHE A 35 -7.44 -5.02 -1.09
CA PHE A 35 -6.53 -4.01 -1.63
C PHE A 35 -5.35 -4.66 -2.36
N ASN A 36 -4.63 -3.86 -3.14
CA ASN A 36 -3.35 -4.23 -3.72
C ASN A 36 -2.37 -3.05 -3.59
N ILE A 37 -1.10 -3.27 -3.92
CA ILE A 37 -0.12 -2.21 -4.10
C ILE A 37 0.55 -2.33 -5.45
N THR A 38 1.01 -1.21 -6.00
CA THR A 38 1.82 -1.17 -7.22
C THR A 38 3.08 -0.35 -6.94
N ILE A 39 4.24 -0.92 -7.27
CA ILE A 39 5.52 -0.20 -7.17
C ILE A 39 5.68 0.69 -8.41
N GLU A 40 6.05 1.94 -8.17
CA GLU A 40 6.33 2.94 -9.20
C GLU A 40 7.77 3.45 -9.05
N GLU A 41 8.29 4.16 -10.05
CA GLU A 41 9.68 4.63 -10.05
C GLU A 41 10.00 5.53 -8.84
N SER A 42 9.03 6.33 -8.39
CA SER A 42 9.18 7.29 -7.28
C SER A 42 8.50 6.85 -5.98
N GLY A 43 8.02 5.61 -5.87
CA GLY A 43 7.33 5.15 -4.67
C GLY A 43 6.42 3.96 -4.89
N PHE A 44 5.25 3.99 -4.26
CA PHE A 44 4.23 2.97 -4.46
C PHE A 44 2.84 3.58 -4.32
N THR A 45 1.89 2.96 -5.01
CA THR A 45 0.48 3.30 -4.94
C THR A 45 -0.25 2.22 -4.15
N PHE A 46 -1.04 2.64 -3.15
CA PHE A 46 -1.99 1.78 -2.47
C PHE A 46 -3.31 1.79 -3.23
N VAL A 47 -3.76 0.61 -3.64
CA VAL A 47 -4.94 0.43 -4.50
C VAL A 47 -6.07 -0.23 -3.69
N PRO A 48 -6.99 0.57 -3.14
CA PRO A 48 -8.20 0.03 -2.57
C PRO A 48 -9.13 -0.56 -3.66
N ARG A 49 -9.68 -1.75 -3.43
CA ARG A 49 -10.76 -2.34 -4.26
C ARG A 49 -12.12 -2.02 -3.63
N LEU A 50 -12.96 -1.27 -4.34
CA LEU A 50 -14.32 -0.91 -3.90
C LEU A 50 -15.34 -2.00 -4.30
N PRO A 51 -16.40 -2.23 -3.51
CA PRO A 51 -16.69 -1.63 -2.20
C PRO A 51 -15.78 -2.19 -1.12
N CYS A 52 -15.39 -1.32 -0.18
CA CYS A 52 -14.43 -1.64 0.86
C CYS A 52 -14.95 -1.30 2.26
N ALA A 53 -14.48 -2.02 3.27
CA ALA A 53 -14.81 -1.68 4.66
C ALA A 53 -14.00 -0.49 5.19
N TYR A 54 -12.93 -0.07 4.50
CA TYR A 54 -12.07 1.02 4.97
C TYR A 54 -12.64 2.41 4.72
N ILE A 55 -12.52 3.26 5.75
CA ILE A 55 -12.68 4.71 5.62
C ILE A 55 -11.37 5.24 5.02
N LEU A 56 -11.48 5.88 3.85
CA LEU A 56 -10.35 6.50 3.15
C LEU A 56 -10.08 7.89 3.76
N ASP A 57 -9.40 7.90 4.91
CA ASP A 57 -9.06 9.11 5.66
C ASP A 57 -7.54 9.29 5.86
N ASP A 58 -7.16 10.33 6.59
CA ASP A 58 -5.79 10.61 6.97
C ASP A 58 -5.23 9.56 7.95
N VAL A 59 -6.08 8.91 8.75
CA VAL A 59 -5.68 7.87 9.70
C VAL A 59 -5.16 6.64 8.95
N LEU A 60 -5.88 6.16 7.94
CA LEU A 60 -5.45 5.06 7.08
C LEU A 60 -4.16 5.42 6.34
N TYR A 61 -4.11 6.61 5.74
CA TYR A 61 -2.94 7.11 5.03
C TYR A 61 -1.68 7.13 5.92
N ASN A 62 -1.81 7.69 7.13
CA ASN A 62 -0.73 7.77 8.11
C ASN A 62 -0.24 6.38 8.55
N LYS A 63 -1.16 5.43 8.75
CA LYS A 63 -0.82 4.05 9.12
C LYS A 63 -0.03 3.35 8.01
N ILE A 64 -0.49 3.45 6.77
CA ILE A 64 0.22 2.89 5.61
C ILE A 64 1.64 3.45 5.53
N PHE A 65 1.79 4.78 5.68
CA PHE A 65 3.10 5.42 5.70
C PHE A 65 4.02 4.88 6.80
N LEU A 66 3.53 4.78 8.04
CA LEU A 66 4.33 4.28 9.17
C LEU A 66 4.80 2.83 8.95
N ILE A 67 3.90 1.96 8.50
CA ILE A 67 4.21 0.55 8.23
C ILE A 67 5.26 0.47 7.13
N ALA A 68 5.02 1.14 5.99
CA ALA A 68 5.92 1.10 4.85
C ALA A 68 7.30 1.70 5.19
N SER A 69 7.33 2.82 5.92
CA SER A 69 8.58 3.45 6.33
C SER A 69 9.41 2.54 7.24
N ALA A 70 8.76 1.84 8.17
CA ALA A 70 9.44 0.89 9.05
C ALA A 70 9.95 -0.35 8.30
N SER A 71 9.17 -0.87 7.34
CA SER A 71 9.54 -2.05 6.56
C SER A 71 10.67 -1.77 5.56
N LEU A 72 10.72 -0.57 4.98
CA LEU A 72 11.69 -0.23 3.94
C LEU A 72 13.03 0.30 4.47
N PHE A 73 13.06 0.87 5.68
CA PHE A 73 14.29 1.35 6.29
C PHE A 73 15.21 0.16 6.70
N PRO A 74 16.54 0.24 6.51
CA PRO A 74 17.33 1.38 6.05
C PRO A 74 17.55 1.45 4.53
N ARG A 75 16.99 0.51 3.75
CA ARG A 75 17.27 0.41 2.30
C ARG A 75 16.65 1.55 1.50
N TYR A 76 15.47 2.00 1.91
CA TYR A 76 14.80 3.16 1.32
C TYR A 76 14.24 4.06 2.42
N THR A 77 14.18 5.35 2.14
CA THR A 77 13.54 6.36 3.00
C THR A 77 12.30 6.85 2.29
N LEU A 78 11.13 6.62 2.91
CA LEU A 78 9.87 7.12 2.40
C LEU A 78 9.65 8.57 2.84
N LEU A 79 9.31 9.42 1.88
CA LEU A 79 8.90 10.81 2.14
C LEU A 79 7.38 10.87 2.19
N LYS A 80 6.85 11.37 3.31
CA LYS A 80 5.41 11.53 3.49
C LYS A 80 4.91 12.75 2.69
N GLN A 81 3.84 12.57 1.92
CA GLN A 81 3.15 13.70 1.30
C GLN A 81 2.35 14.46 2.37
N SER A 82 2.22 15.77 2.22
CA SER A 82 1.53 16.63 3.21
C SER A 82 0.06 16.26 3.39
N THR A 83 -0.59 15.71 2.35
CA THR A 83 -1.99 15.31 2.33
C THR A 83 -2.16 13.99 1.57
N THR A 84 -3.27 13.29 1.82
CA THR A 84 -3.66 12.12 1.02
C THR A 84 -3.84 12.55 -0.44
N TYR A 85 -3.14 11.87 -1.35
CA TYR A 85 -3.17 12.15 -2.78
C TYR A 85 -3.81 10.97 -3.52
N PHE A 86 -4.89 11.23 -4.25
CA PHE A 86 -5.62 10.23 -5.02
C PHE A 86 -5.26 10.35 -6.50
N ILE A 87 -4.94 9.22 -7.13
CA ILE A 87 -4.67 9.15 -8.55
C ILE A 87 -5.74 8.30 -9.25
N PRO A 88 -6.23 8.71 -10.44
CA PRO A 88 -7.09 7.88 -11.23
C PRO A 88 -6.29 6.71 -11.80
N LEU A 89 -6.65 5.49 -11.43
CA LEU A 89 -6.17 4.29 -12.09
C LEU A 89 -6.93 4.12 -13.41
N LYS A 90 -6.20 4.09 -14.52
CA LYS A 90 -6.76 3.62 -15.79
C LYS A 90 -6.89 2.10 -15.70
N THR A 91 -8.04 1.65 -15.24
CA THR A 91 -8.43 0.25 -15.21
C THR A 91 -9.69 0.07 -16.06
N ASP A 92 -9.82 -1.09 -16.69
CA ASP A 92 -11.01 -1.48 -17.45
C ASP A 92 -12.07 -2.19 -16.57
N ASP A 93 -11.76 -2.34 -15.27
CA ASP A 93 -12.64 -2.86 -14.20
C ASP A 93 -13.74 -1.84 -13.81
#